data_AF-A0A7S4WBD0-F1
#
_entry.id   AF-A0A7S4WBD0-F1
#
_cell.length_a   1.000
_cell.length_b   1.000
_cell.length_c   1.000
_cell.angle_alpha   90.00
_cell.angle_beta   90.00
_cell.angle_gamma   90.00
#
_symmetry.space_group_name_H-M   'P 1'
#
loop_
_entity.id
_entity.type
_entity.pdbx_description
1 polymer ?
#
loop_
_entity_poly.entity_id
_entity_poly.type
_entity_poly.pdbx_seq_one_letter_code
_entity_poly.pdbx_strand_id
1 'polypeptide(L)'
;KWKATREIVVSDDVFLQNIVPIVVTYDLRFIPVDGDSSTSPDKVVMDRGYNEASFQTALLSALSNGDNKLTSLPPAIQSYDWSSSNPNVLTLSYADGTGKEIKVTKRAATIGPDGETLSSSEYRRGSDVGVRGIPVLSASRILTKWRKGDAAESVVVEGIEIIYSEGVMGDPMGGGGPNGGAGPKVSSKSRIRLERL
;
A
#
# COMPACT_ATOMS: atom_id res chain seq x y z
N LYS A 1 15.71 -13.90 -1.48
CA LYS A 1 15.14 -12.52 -1.34
C LYS A 1 13.76 -12.51 -1.98
N TRP A 2 12.84 -11.63 -1.60
CA TRP A 2 11.52 -11.59 -2.24
C TRP A 2 11.44 -10.40 -3.18
N LYS A 3 10.78 -10.60 -4.32
CA LYS A 3 10.54 -9.58 -5.33
C LYS A 3 9.05 -9.56 -5.64
N ALA A 4 8.48 -8.36 -5.75
CA ALA A 4 7.11 -8.15 -6.16
C ALA A 4 7.07 -7.49 -7.53
N THR A 5 6.21 -8.01 -8.40
CA THR A 5 5.77 -7.32 -9.62
C THR A 5 4.32 -6.93 -9.42
N ARG A 6 4.02 -5.64 -9.48
CA ARG A 6 2.68 -5.08 -9.33
C ARG A 6 2.24 -4.42 -10.62
N GLU A 7 1.19 -4.95 -11.23
CA GLU A 7 0.48 -4.35 -12.35
C GLU A 7 -0.71 -3.56 -11.78
N ILE A 8 -0.64 -2.23 -11.80
CA ILE A 8 -1.76 -1.35 -11.43
C ILE A 8 -2.64 -1.22 -12.67
N VAL A 9 -3.85 -1.79 -12.61
CA VAL A 9 -4.78 -1.89 -13.76
C VAL A 9 -5.82 -0.78 -13.72
N VAL A 10 -6.20 -0.35 -12.52
CA VAL A 10 -7.16 0.74 -12.30
C VAL A 10 -6.62 1.63 -11.20
N SER A 11 -6.75 2.94 -11.37
CA SER A 11 -6.47 3.92 -10.32
C SER A 11 -7.41 5.11 -10.47
N ASP A 12 -7.91 5.64 -9.35
CA ASP A 12 -8.60 6.92 -9.28
C ASP A 12 -7.63 8.08 -8.99
N ASP A 13 -6.34 7.80 -8.81
CA ASP A 13 -5.28 8.80 -8.76
C ASP A 13 -5.17 9.48 -10.13
N VAL A 14 -5.36 10.80 -10.15
CA VAL A 14 -5.34 11.62 -11.38
C VAL A 14 -4.03 11.45 -12.15
N PHE A 15 -2.91 11.21 -11.47
CA PHE A 15 -1.62 10.95 -12.10
C PHE A 15 -1.58 9.60 -12.80
N LEU A 16 -2.16 8.57 -12.19
CA LEU A 16 -2.10 7.20 -12.71
C LEU A 16 -3.20 6.89 -13.72
N GLN A 17 -4.34 7.59 -13.68
CA GLN A 17 -5.48 7.35 -14.58
C GLN A 17 -5.12 7.32 -16.07
N ASN A 18 -4.17 8.15 -16.50
CA ASN A 18 -3.77 8.26 -17.90
C ASN A 18 -2.62 7.31 -18.30
N ILE A 19 -2.07 6.56 -17.34
CA ILE A 19 -0.84 5.77 -17.49
C ILE A 19 -1.08 4.30 -17.20
N VAL A 20 -2.19 3.96 -16.52
CA VAL A 20 -2.56 2.56 -16.32
C VAL A 20 -2.90 1.87 -17.65
N PRO A 21 -2.53 0.59 -17.84
CA PRO A 21 -1.84 -0.24 -16.87
C PRO A 21 -0.35 0.12 -16.74
N ILE A 22 0.14 0.21 -15.51
CA ILE A 22 1.57 0.40 -15.20
C ILE A 22 2.09 -0.81 -14.42
N VAL A 23 3.22 -1.33 -14.85
CA VAL A 23 3.89 -2.47 -14.21
C VAL A 23 5.13 -1.95 -13.48
N VAL A 24 5.19 -2.22 -12.18
CA VAL A 24 6.34 -1.86 -11.35
C VAL A 24 6.87 -3.08 -10.63
N THR A 25 8.19 -3.09 -10.46
CA THR A 25 8.91 -4.22 -9.89
C THR A 25 9.80 -3.72 -8.77
N TYR A 26 9.67 -4.31 -7.58
CA TYR A 26 10.31 -3.81 -6.36
C TYR A 26 10.65 -4.93 -5.40
N ASP A 27 11.56 -4.65 -4.48
CA ASP A 27 12.01 -5.61 -3.49
C ASP A 27 11.03 -5.68 -2.32
N LEU A 28 10.86 -6.89 -1.78
CA LEU A 28 10.11 -7.13 -0.56
C LEU A 28 11.01 -7.68 0.53
N ARG A 29 10.75 -7.20 1.75
CA ARG A 29 11.33 -7.68 2.99
C ARG A 29 10.24 -8.19 3.92
N PHE A 30 10.57 -9.31 4.55
CA PHE A 30 9.83 -9.89 5.66
C PHE A 30 10.75 -9.89 6.87
N ILE A 31 10.23 -9.53 8.03
CA ILE A 31 10.95 -9.50 9.31
C ILE A 31 10.37 -10.56 10.24
N PRO A 32 11.20 -11.20 11.09
CA PRO A 32 10.72 -12.13 12.09
C PRO A 32 9.82 -11.40 13.11
N VAL A 33 8.82 -12.12 13.63
CA VAL A 33 8.02 -11.66 14.76
C VAL A 33 8.65 -12.18 16.04
N ASP A 34 9.42 -11.34 16.73
CA ASP A 34 9.90 -11.66 18.07
C ASP A 34 8.73 -11.51 19.05
N GLY A 35 8.31 -12.60 19.70
CA GLY A 35 7.29 -12.53 20.75
C GLY A 35 6.39 -13.74 21.00
N ASP A 36 6.58 -14.88 20.34
CA ASP A 36 5.78 -16.09 20.60
C ASP A 36 6.70 -17.30 20.81
N SER A 37 7.43 -17.28 21.92
CA SER A 37 8.48 -18.22 22.31
C SER A 37 7.99 -19.64 22.65
N SER A 38 6.86 -20.09 22.11
CA SER A 38 6.36 -21.44 22.43
C SER A 38 5.70 -22.24 21.31
N THR A 39 5.41 -21.69 20.11
CA THR A 39 4.65 -22.48 19.12
C THR A 39 5.05 -22.43 17.65
N SER A 40 5.88 -21.48 17.16
CA SER A 40 6.44 -21.57 15.80
C SER A 40 7.60 -20.58 15.58
N PRO A 41 8.84 -21.05 15.36
CA PRO A 41 10.00 -20.19 15.12
C PRO A 41 9.99 -19.43 13.77
N ASP A 42 9.00 -19.66 12.90
CA ASP A 42 9.01 -19.19 11.50
C ASP A 42 7.95 -18.12 11.18
N LYS A 43 7.37 -17.46 12.19
CA LYS A 43 6.39 -16.38 11.93
C LYS A 43 7.12 -15.14 11.44
N VAL A 44 6.87 -14.75 10.19
CA VAL A 44 7.37 -13.51 9.60
C VAL A 44 6.22 -12.57 9.25
N VAL A 45 6.48 -11.27 9.33
CA VAL A 45 5.56 -10.21 8.89
C VAL A 45 6.22 -9.37 7.81
N MET A 46 5.42 -8.78 6.93
CA MET A 46 5.93 -7.84 5.94
C MET A 46 6.51 -6.59 6.61
N ASP A 47 7.71 -6.21 6.19
CA ASP A 47 8.30 -4.93 6.53
C ASP A 47 7.68 -3.82 5.67
N ARG A 48 6.52 -3.33 6.07
CA ARG A 48 5.78 -2.24 5.41
C ARG A 48 6.62 -1.01 5.11
N GLY A 49 7.43 -0.53 6.04
CA GLY A 49 8.23 0.69 5.81
C GLY A 49 9.19 0.49 4.64
N TYR A 50 9.94 -0.61 4.66
CA TYR A 50 10.81 -0.97 3.54
C TYR A 50 10.02 -1.24 2.25
N ASN A 51 8.93 -2.01 2.33
CA ASN A 51 8.15 -2.44 1.17
C ASN A 51 7.43 -1.27 0.50
N GLU A 52 6.88 -0.33 1.27
CA GLU A 52 6.24 0.89 0.77
C GLU A 52 7.28 1.79 0.12
N ALA A 53 8.43 2.03 0.77
CA ALA A 53 9.50 2.82 0.21
C ALA A 53 10.05 2.20 -1.10
N SER A 54 10.22 0.88 -1.14
CA SER A 54 10.67 0.15 -2.33
C SER A 54 9.66 0.28 -3.48
N PHE A 55 8.37 0.09 -3.19
CA PHE A 55 7.29 0.27 -4.18
C PHE A 55 7.25 1.70 -4.73
N GLN A 56 7.28 2.71 -3.87
CA GLN A 56 7.20 4.11 -4.27
C GLN A 56 8.41 4.54 -5.10
N THR A 57 9.61 4.08 -4.72
CA THR A 57 10.84 4.30 -5.50
C THR A 57 10.74 3.68 -6.90
N ALA A 58 10.25 2.45 -6.98
CA ALA A 58 10.05 1.76 -8.26
C ALA A 58 8.98 2.44 -9.11
N LEU A 59 7.89 2.91 -8.50
CA LEU A 59 6.82 3.65 -9.17
C LEU A 59 7.35 4.98 -9.73
N LEU A 60 8.05 5.79 -8.94
CA LEU A 60 8.66 7.04 -9.40
C LEU A 60 9.64 6.80 -10.56
N SER A 61 10.44 5.75 -10.47
CA SER A 61 11.37 5.36 -11.54
C SER A 61 10.62 4.97 -12.82
N ALA A 62 9.54 4.20 -12.71
CA ALA A 62 8.70 3.82 -13.85
C ALA A 62 7.99 5.03 -14.48
N LEU A 63 7.52 5.98 -13.66
CA LEU A 63 6.90 7.21 -14.14
C LEU A 63 7.90 8.15 -14.81
N SER A 64 9.15 8.18 -14.33
CA SER A 64 10.21 9.04 -14.89
C SER A 64 10.78 8.50 -16.21
N ASN A 65 10.78 7.18 -16.40
CA ASN A 65 11.32 6.52 -17.60
C ASN A 65 10.29 6.34 -18.72
N GLY A 66 9.00 6.57 -18.46
CA GLY A 66 7.98 6.53 -19.50
C GLY A 66 7.96 7.82 -20.32
N ASP A 67 7.57 7.74 -21.60
CA ASP A 67 7.18 8.89 -22.46
C ASP A 67 5.93 9.64 -21.94
N ASN A 68 5.57 9.43 -20.68
CA ASN A 68 4.38 9.97 -20.06
C ASN A 68 4.61 11.46 -19.81
N LYS A 69 3.81 12.28 -20.49
CA LYS A 69 3.72 13.74 -20.34
C LYS A 69 3.17 14.14 -18.96
N LEU A 70 3.74 13.62 -17.89
CA LEU A 70 3.44 14.05 -16.54
C LEU A 70 4.02 15.45 -16.35
N THR A 71 3.14 16.40 -16.08
CA THR A 71 3.52 17.80 -15.80
C THR A 71 4.20 17.96 -14.44
N SER A 72 4.08 16.95 -13.56
CA SER A 72 4.70 16.91 -12.25
C SER A 72 4.78 15.47 -11.75
N LEU A 73 5.94 15.05 -11.24
CA LEU A 73 6.10 13.78 -10.54
C LEU A 73 5.77 13.96 -9.05
N PRO A 74 5.27 12.92 -8.36
CA PRO A 74 5.18 12.96 -6.90
C PRO A 74 6.58 13.13 -6.28
N PRO A 75 6.69 13.76 -5.11
CA PRO A 75 7.98 13.95 -4.47
C PRO A 75 8.55 12.60 -4.02
N ALA A 76 9.87 12.43 -4.13
CA ALA A 76 10.55 11.23 -3.68
C ALA A 76 10.46 11.08 -2.15
N ILE A 77 10.31 9.85 -1.66
CA ILE A 77 10.42 9.56 -0.23
C ILE A 77 11.87 9.78 0.19
N GLN A 78 12.08 10.72 1.11
CA GLN A 78 13.38 11.01 1.71
C GLN A 78 13.68 10.10 2.90
N SER A 79 12.68 9.86 3.74
CA SER A 79 12.80 8.95 4.88
C SER A 79 11.45 8.32 5.24
N TYR A 80 11.52 7.21 5.95
CA TYR A 80 10.37 6.56 6.55
C TYR A 80 10.71 6.16 7.99
N ASP A 81 9.75 6.36 8.89
CA ASP A 81 9.85 5.97 10.28
C ASP A 81 8.70 5.03 10.63
N TRP A 82 9.05 3.85 11.14
CA TRP A 82 8.06 2.96 11.71
C TRP A 82 8.05 3.18 13.21
N SER A 83 6.90 3.58 13.74
CA SER A 83 6.76 3.83 15.17
C SER A 83 7.15 2.58 15.98
N SER A 84 8.21 2.72 16.78
CA SER A 84 8.71 1.68 17.68
C SER A 84 7.71 1.33 18.79
N SER A 85 6.83 2.27 19.14
CA SER A 85 5.79 2.11 20.15
C SER A 85 4.43 1.70 19.57
N ASN A 86 4.24 1.83 18.26
CA ASN A 86 2.99 1.42 17.60
C ASN A 86 3.25 0.79 16.23
N PRO A 87 3.16 -0.54 16.10
CA PRO A 87 3.43 -1.25 14.85
C PRO A 87 2.38 -0.99 13.75
N ASN A 88 1.41 -0.10 13.99
CA ASN A 88 0.40 0.31 13.02
C ASN A 88 0.63 1.69 12.42
N VAL A 89 1.65 2.43 12.88
CA VAL A 89 1.93 3.80 12.40
C VAL A 89 3.21 3.80 11.57
N LEU A 90 3.08 4.23 10.32
CA LEU A 90 4.18 4.51 9.40
C LEU A 90 4.15 5.99 9.06
N THR A 91 5.28 6.67 9.24
CA THR A 91 5.47 8.05 8.84
C THR A 91 6.42 8.10 7.65
N LEU A 92 6.05 8.84 6.61
CA LEU A 92 6.85 9.09 5.42
C LEU A 92 7.16 10.58 5.36
N SER A 93 8.41 10.93 5.07
CA SER A 93 8.83 12.29 4.77
C SER A 93 9.32 12.36 3.34
N TYR A 94 8.85 13.35 2.60
CA TYR A 94 9.18 13.54 1.19
C TYR A 94 10.23 14.64 1.00
N ALA A 95 10.93 14.61 -0.13
CA ALA A 95 12.02 15.53 -0.44
C ALA A 95 11.57 17.00 -0.60
N ASP A 96 10.28 17.25 -0.82
CA ASP A 96 9.70 18.60 -0.88
C ASP A 96 9.29 19.15 0.50
N GLY A 97 9.57 18.42 1.57
CA GLY A 97 9.23 18.77 2.95
C GLY A 97 7.80 18.41 3.35
N THR A 98 7.00 17.82 2.47
CA THR A 98 5.69 17.25 2.84
C THR A 98 5.87 15.93 3.58
N GLY A 99 4.81 15.49 4.27
CA GLY A 99 4.82 14.24 5.01
C GLY A 99 3.50 13.50 4.93
N LYS A 100 3.55 12.20 5.17
CA LYS A 100 2.37 11.34 5.23
C LYS A 100 2.47 10.39 6.41
N GLU A 101 1.49 10.45 7.31
CA GLU A 101 1.30 9.42 8.32
C GLU A 101 0.23 8.43 7.85
N ILE A 102 0.52 7.13 7.95
CA ILE A 102 -0.41 6.05 7.67
C ILE A 102 -0.61 5.26 8.96
N LYS A 103 -1.85 5.27 9.47
CA LYS A 103 -2.25 4.51 10.65
C LYS A 103 -3.22 3.40 10.29
N VAL A 104 -2.85 2.16 10.60
CA VAL A 104 -3.75 1.01 10.44
C VAL A 104 -4.58 0.81 11.70
N THR A 105 -5.89 0.78 11.58
CA THR A 105 -6.78 0.69 12.77
C THR A 105 -7.43 -0.68 12.91
N LYS A 106 -7.58 -1.42 11.81
CA LYS A 106 -8.16 -2.77 11.80
C LYS A 106 -7.43 -3.64 10.80
N ARG A 107 -7.23 -4.91 11.16
CA ARG A 107 -6.64 -5.94 10.31
C ARG A 107 -7.42 -7.24 10.48
N ALA A 108 -7.59 -7.95 9.39
CA ALA A 108 -8.03 -9.34 9.42
C ALA A 108 -7.31 -10.12 8.34
N ALA A 109 -7.00 -11.38 8.63
CA ALA A 109 -6.48 -12.33 7.66
C ALA A 109 -7.24 -13.64 7.83
N THR A 110 -7.53 -14.31 6.72
CA THR A 110 -8.30 -15.54 6.71
C THR A 110 -7.72 -16.45 5.63
N ILE A 111 -7.40 -17.68 6.02
CA ILE A 111 -7.05 -18.74 5.07
C ILE A 111 -8.36 -19.32 4.56
N GLY A 112 -8.46 -19.50 3.24
CA GLY A 112 -9.64 -20.08 2.61
C GLY A 112 -9.86 -21.54 3.03
N PRO A 113 -11.07 -22.08 2.84
CA PRO A 113 -11.38 -23.46 3.17
C PRO A 113 -10.50 -24.48 2.44
N ASP A 114 -9.94 -24.09 1.28
CA ASP A 114 -9.02 -24.87 0.47
C ASP A 114 -7.60 -24.94 1.03
N GLY A 115 -7.23 -24.08 1.99
CA GLY A 115 -5.88 -23.96 2.50
C GLY A 115 -4.87 -23.35 1.52
N GLU A 116 -5.30 -23.03 0.29
CA GLU A 116 -4.45 -22.54 -0.80
C GLU A 116 -4.63 -21.05 -1.07
N THR A 117 -5.75 -20.50 -0.60
CA THR A 117 -6.06 -19.08 -0.71
C THR A 117 -5.88 -18.35 0.62
N LEU A 118 -5.34 -17.15 0.59
CA LEU A 118 -5.22 -16.28 1.75
C LEU A 118 -5.88 -14.95 1.42
N SER A 119 -6.85 -14.52 2.21
CA SER A 119 -7.43 -13.18 2.10
C SER A 119 -6.99 -12.34 3.28
N SER A 120 -6.67 -11.07 3.05
CA SER A 120 -6.44 -10.12 4.13
C SER A 120 -7.14 -8.79 3.86
N SER A 121 -7.43 -8.07 4.94
CA SER A 121 -8.02 -6.75 4.89
C SER A 121 -7.33 -5.82 5.88
N GLU A 122 -7.16 -4.56 5.48
CA GLU A 122 -6.64 -3.51 6.33
C GLU A 122 -7.49 -2.26 6.21
N TYR A 123 -7.77 -1.64 7.35
CA TYR A 123 -8.34 -0.30 7.39
C TYR A 123 -7.25 0.71 7.76
N ARG A 124 -7.02 1.68 6.88
CA ARG A 124 -5.96 2.68 7.04
C ARG A 124 -6.56 4.09 7.10
N ARG A 125 -5.99 4.93 7.95
CA ARG A 125 -6.17 6.38 7.94
C ARG A 125 -4.86 7.04 7.53
N GLY A 126 -4.94 7.93 6.57
CA GLY A 126 -3.82 8.75 6.10
C GLY A 126 -3.96 10.17 6.63
N SER A 127 -2.85 10.79 6.98
CA SER A 127 -2.74 12.23 7.20
C SER A 127 -1.61 12.77 6.36
N ASP A 128 -1.94 13.49 5.29
CA ASP A 128 -0.97 14.15 4.41
C ASP A 128 -0.78 15.59 4.91
N VAL A 129 0.43 15.92 5.36
CA VAL A 129 0.80 17.27 5.79
C VAL A 129 1.39 18.00 4.60
N GLY A 130 0.60 18.92 4.02
CA GLY A 130 1.07 19.79 2.96
C GLY A 130 1.99 20.90 3.46
N VAL A 131 2.63 21.62 2.54
CA VAL A 131 3.58 22.72 2.81
C VAL A 131 2.97 23.85 3.69
N ARG A 132 1.65 23.98 3.72
CA ARG A 132 0.91 24.98 4.53
C ARG A 132 0.50 24.48 5.92
N GLY A 133 0.88 23.25 6.30
CA GLY A 133 0.65 22.69 7.64
C GLY A 133 -0.78 22.22 7.95
N ILE A 134 -1.72 22.35 7.00
CA ILE A 134 -3.08 21.80 7.17
C ILE A 134 -3.07 20.33 6.75
N PRO A 135 -3.35 19.38 7.66
CA PRO A 135 -3.37 17.96 7.32
C PRO A 135 -4.63 17.62 6.51
N VAL A 136 -4.45 16.89 5.41
CA VAL A 136 -5.55 16.27 4.66
C VAL A 136 -5.74 14.85 5.19
N LEU A 137 -6.93 14.56 5.72
CA LEU A 137 -7.25 13.26 6.27
C LEU A 137 -7.94 12.37 5.23
N SER A 138 -7.45 11.15 5.08
CA SER A 138 -8.04 10.15 4.20
C SER A 138 -8.29 8.84 4.93
N ALA A 139 -9.28 8.08 4.46
CA ALA A 139 -9.53 6.72 4.92
C ALA A 139 -9.61 5.77 3.72
N SER A 140 -9.03 4.58 3.89
CA SER A 140 -9.07 3.54 2.87
C SER A 140 -9.17 2.15 3.48
N ARG A 141 -9.82 1.25 2.74
CA ARG A 141 -9.82 -0.18 3.01
C ARG A 141 -9.08 -0.90 1.91
N ILE A 142 -8.09 -1.68 2.28
CA ILE A 142 -7.31 -2.49 1.35
C ILE A 142 -7.71 -3.94 1.56
N LEU A 143 -8.10 -4.59 0.48
CA LEU A 143 -8.38 -6.02 0.44
C LEU A 143 -7.33 -6.67 -0.44
N THR A 144 -6.69 -7.72 0.06
CA THR A 144 -5.82 -8.56 -0.74
C THR A 144 -6.31 -9.99 -0.72
N LYS A 145 -6.25 -10.65 -1.87
CA LYS A 145 -6.46 -12.10 -1.98
C LYS A 145 -5.26 -12.68 -2.68
N TRP A 146 -4.68 -13.70 -2.08
CA TRP A 146 -3.49 -14.41 -2.53
C TRP A 146 -3.83 -15.86 -2.83
N ARG A 147 -3.11 -16.43 -3.79
CA ARG A 147 -3.08 -17.86 -4.08
C ARG A 147 -1.66 -18.28 -4.37
N LYS A 148 -1.32 -19.52 -4.07
CA LYS A 148 -0.09 -20.11 -4.59
C LYS A 148 -0.18 -20.18 -6.13
N GLY A 149 0.88 -19.73 -6.80
CA GLY A 149 0.97 -19.81 -8.25
C GLY A 149 1.47 -21.18 -8.69
N ASP A 150 1.11 -21.59 -9.91
CA ASP A 150 1.62 -22.81 -10.53
C ASP A 150 2.98 -22.53 -11.16
N ALA A 151 4.05 -22.80 -10.42
CA ALA A 151 5.41 -22.77 -10.94
C ALA A 151 6.19 -23.97 -10.38
N ALA A 152 6.69 -24.82 -11.28
CA ALA A 152 7.32 -26.10 -10.94
C ALA A 152 8.65 -25.95 -10.17
N GLU A 153 9.34 -24.81 -10.33
CA GLU A 153 10.73 -24.64 -9.85
C GLU A 153 10.94 -23.41 -8.94
N SER A 154 9.92 -22.58 -8.73
CA SER A 154 10.03 -21.35 -7.94
C SER A 154 8.80 -21.12 -7.07
N VAL A 155 8.99 -20.61 -5.85
CA VAL A 155 7.86 -20.20 -5.00
C VAL A 155 7.27 -18.91 -5.56
N VAL A 156 6.18 -19.05 -6.31
CA VAL A 156 5.39 -17.95 -6.86
C VAL A 156 4.09 -17.84 -6.06
N VAL A 157 3.76 -16.63 -5.65
CA VAL A 157 2.47 -16.32 -5.03
C VAL A 157 1.82 -15.21 -5.84
N GLU A 158 0.60 -15.44 -6.28
CA GLU A 158 -0.17 -14.45 -7.03
C GLU A 158 -1.21 -13.80 -6.12
N GLY A 159 -1.44 -12.52 -6.33
CA GLY A 159 -2.36 -11.74 -5.53
C GLY A 159 -3.14 -10.73 -6.34
N ILE A 160 -4.31 -10.38 -5.83
CA ILE A 160 -5.09 -9.23 -6.27
C ILE A 160 -5.22 -8.31 -5.07
N GLU A 161 -4.89 -7.03 -5.26
CA GLU A 161 -5.11 -5.96 -4.30
C GLU A 161 -6.18 -5.02 -4.82
N ILE A 162 -7.16 -4.72 -3.97
CA ILE A 162 -8.18 -3.71 -4.24
C ILE A 162 -8.16 -2.71 -3.09
N ILE A 163 -7.99 -1.45 -3.43
CA ILE A 163 -8.04 -0.33 -2.51
C ILE A 163 -9.39 0.35 -2.71
N TYR A 164 -10.15 0.49 -1.63
CA TYR A 164 -11.37 1.27 -1.59
C TYR A 164 -11.09 2.58 -0.86
N SER A 165 -11.37 3.71 -1.50
CA SER A 165 -11.37 5.01 -0.84
C SER A 165 -12.71 5.23 -0.15
N GLU A 166 -12.66 5.66 1.11
CA GLU A 166 -13.85 6.06 1.88
C GLU A 166 -14.03 7.59 1.89
N GLY A 167 -13.30 8.30 1.00
CA GLY A 167 -13.33 9.75 0.86
C GLY A 167 -12.30 10.50 1.71
N VAL A 168 -12.22 11.81 1.47
CA VAL A 168 -11.52 12.76 2.35
C VAL A 168 -12.39 12.94 3.58
N MET A 169 -11.86 12.66 4.77
CA MET A 169 -12.56 13.02 6.00
C MET A 169 -12.49 14.54 6.10
N GLY A 170 -13.61 15.19 5.80
CA GLY A 170 -13.71 16.66 5.73
C GLY A 170 -13.24 17.35 7.01
N ASP A 171 -12.90 18.62 6.86
CA ASP A 171 -12.50 19.51 7.96
C ASP A 171 -13.57 19.50 9.07
N PRO A 172 -13.24 19.09 10.31
CA PRO A 172 -14.20 19.11 11.42
C PRO A 172 -14.69 20.52 11.80
N MET A 173 -14.04 21.59 11.31
CA MET A 173 -14.44 22.99 11.50
C MET A 173 -15.08 23.61 10.26
N GLY A 174 -15.01 22.94 9.10
CA GLY A 174 -15.62 23.38 7.86
C GLY A 174 -17.06 22.89 7.78
N GLY A 175 -18.03 23.77 8.08
CA GLY A 175 -19.47 23.49 8.07
C GLY A 175 -20.10 23.13 6.71
N GLY A 176 -19.43 22.32 5.89
CA GLY A 176 -19.98 21.71 4.68
C GLY A 176 -20.57 20.34 4.99
N GLY A 177 -21.89 20.23 4.93
CA GLY A 177 -22.67 19.05 5.34
C GLY A 177 -22.29 17.72 4.65
N PRO A 178 -22.85 16.60 5.16
CA PRO A 178 -22.56 15.26 4.70
C PRO A 178 -23.19 15.04 3.33
N ASN A 179 -22.49 15.39 2.25
CA ASN A 179 -22.89 14.98 0.92
C ASN A 179 -22.56 13.49 0.73
N GLY A 180 -23.52 12.66 1.15
CA GLY A 180 -24.09 11.61 0.31
C GLY A 180 -23.29 10.32 0.19
N GLY A 181 -23.71 9.30 0.95
CA GLY A 181 -24.24 8.04 0.39
C GLY A 181 -23.49 7.30 -0.73
N ALA A 182 -22.18 7.48 -0.92
CA ALA A 182 -21.42 6.68 -1.87
C ALA A 182 -20.88 5.43 -1.16
N GLY A 183 -21.30 4.25 -1.62
CA GLY A 183 -20.65 2.99 -1.23
C GLY A 183 -19.14 3.04 -1.51
N PRO A 184 -18.36 2.12 -0.93
CA PRO A 184 -16.90 2.13 -1.06
C PRO A 184 -16.50 2.18 -2.55
N LYS A 185 -15.82 3.27 -2.94
CA LYS A 185 -15.37 3.47 -4.32
C LYS A 185 -14.04 2.75 -4.50
N VAL A 186 -13.92 1.94 -5.56
CA VAL A 186 -12.63 1.36 -5.93
C VAL A 186 -11.69 2.49 -6.32
N SER A 187 -10.68 2.70 -5.49
CA SER A 187 -9.61 3.67 -5.72
C SER A 187 -8.48 3.07 -6.52
N SER A 188 -8.11 1.82 -6.27
CA SER A 188 -7.08 1.16 -7.07
C SER A 188 -7.34 -0.34 -7.16
N LYS A 189 -6.95 -0.93 -8.29
CA LYS A 189 -6.91 -2.38 -8.47
C LYS A 189 -5.57 -2.77 -9.06
N SER A 190 -4.89 -3.68 -8.39
CA SER A 190 -3.59 -4.20 -8.81
C SER A 190 -3.56 -5.71 -8.84
N ARG A 191 -2.82 -6.28 -9.80
CA ARG A 191 -2.36 -7.67 -9.76
C ARG A 191 -0.95 -7.68 -9.22
N ILE A 192 -0.66 -8.60 -8.31
CA ILE A 192 0.63 -8.71 -7.65
C ILE A 192 1.16 -10.12 -7.87
N ARG A 193 2.42 -10.23 -8.22
CA ARG A 193 3.15 -11.49 -8.31
C ARG A 193 4.37 -11.41 -7.42
N LEU A 194 4.47 -12.32 -6.46
CA LEU A 194 5.60 -12.45 -5.55
C LEU A 194 6.45 -13.63 -5.98
N GLU A 195 7.75 -13.42 -6.05
CA GLU A 195 8.71 -14.45 -6.41
C GLU A 195 9.84 -14.46 -5.37
N ARG A 196 10.19 -15.67 -4.93
CA ARG A 196 11.38 -15.87 -4.11
C ARG A 196 12.58 -16.09 -5.03
N LEU A 197 13.52 -15.14 -4.98
CA LEU A 197 14.87 -15.23 -5.54
C LEU A 197 15.80 -16.03 -4.63
#